data_AF-A0A0G0E194-F1
#
_entry.id   AF-A0A0G0E194-F1
#
_cell.length_a   1.000
_cell.length_b   1.000
_cell.length_c   1.000
_cell.angle_alpha   90.00
_cell.angle_beta   90.00
_cell.angle_gamma   90.00
#
_symmetry.space_group_name_H-M   'P 1'
#
loop_
_entity.id
_entity.type
_entity.pdbx_description
1 polymer ?
#
loop_
_entity_poly.entity_id
_entity_poly.type
_entity_poly.pdbx_seq_one_letter_code
_entity_poly.pdbx_strand_id
1 'polypeptide(L)'
;MPGVLYRKEREVLEFLAQFQNQYGFSPTLSEIAKATGHRSNSTVHTIIRSLVEKGYVQKVDGNTRVLKIIDEKIANTFQGVLPTVELPLMGYIAAGKPLEPYTDPNATFHVSASMISGQKTAYVLQVKGNSMIEEGILDGDYVVIEKTDIASNGDIVVALVDDSLATLKKFYKEGDQVVLRPANSEMEPIYPKQLRIQGIAVGIVRKFKTY
;
A
#
# COMPACT_ATOMS: atom_id res chain seq x y z
N MET A 1 -12.14 -26.62 3.69
CA MET A 1 -11.91 -25.54 2.71
C MET A 1 -13.00 -24.51 2.90
N PRO A 2 -12.71 -23.21 3.01
CA PRO A 2 -13.75 -22.19 3.15
C PRO A 2 -14.64 -22.20 1.90
N GLY A 3 -15.95 -22.33 2.09
CA GLY A 3 -16.92 -22.40 1.00
C GLY A 3 -17.03 -21.08 0.24
N VAL A 4 -17.48 -21.12 -1.02
CA VAL A 4 -17.66 -19.91 -1.86
C VAL A 4 -18.53 -18.86 -1.14
N LEU A 5 -18.03 -17.62 -1.07
CA LEU A 5 -18.71 -16.46 -0.49
C LEU A 5 -19.53 -15.74 -1.57
N TYR A 6 -20.85 -15.70 -1.41
CA TYR A 6 -21.73 -14.95 -2.32
C TYR A 6 -21.75 -13.46 -1.93
N ARG A 7 -22.06 -12.59 -2.89
CA ARG A 7 -22.01 -11.13 -2.74
C ARG A 7 -22.68 -10.60 -1.45
N LYS A 8 -23.90 -11.06 -1.14
CA LYS A 8 -24.65 -10.62 0.05
C LYS A 8 -24.04 -11.11 1.36
N GLU A 9 -23.42 -12.29 1.34
CA GLU A 9 -22.72 -12.83 2.51
C GLU A 9 -21.44 -12.04 2.77
N ARG A 10 -20.74 -11.62 1.70
CA ARG A 10 -19.56 -10.74 1.78
C ARG A 10 -19.92 -9.37 2.36
N GLU A 11 -20.99 -8.73 1.88
CA GLU A 11 -21.44 -7.43 2.39
C GLU A 11 -21.76 -7.49 3.91
N VAL A 12 -22.40 -8.57 4.37
CA VAL A 12 -22.68 -8.78 5.80
C VAL A 12 -21.39 -9.04 6.60
N LEU A 13 -20.46 -9.83 6.06
CA LEU A 13 -19.20 -10.13 6.71
C LEU A 13 -18.30 -8.88 6.84
N GLU A 14 -18.23 -8.05 5.81
CA GLU A 14 -17.47 -6.78 5.80
C GLU A 14 -18.02 -5.81 6.86
N PHE A 15 -19.34 -5.63 6.92
CA PHE A 15 -19.96 -4.77 7.92
C PHE A 15 -19.72 -5.29 9.35
N LEU A 16 -19.86 -6.60 9.57
CA LEU A 16 -19.57 -7.22 10.88
C LEU A 16 -18.13 -6.92 11.33
N ALA A 17 -17.18 -7.04 10.42
CA ALA A 17 -15.77 -6.86 10.72
C ALA A 17 -15.42 -5.39 11.00
N GLN A 18 -15.96 -4.46 10.22
CA GLN A 18 -15.81 -3.01 10.44
C GLN A 18 -16.41 -2.56 11.78
N PHE A 19 -17.62 -3.04 12.09
CA PHE A 19 -18.32 -2.67 13.33
C PHE A 19 -17.57 -3.17 14.57
N GLN A 20 -17.07 -4.41 14.53
CA GLN A 20 -16.29 -4.96 15.64
C GLN A 20 -14.98 -4.20 15.87
N ASN A 21 -14.31 -3.76 14.80
CA ASN A 21 -13.09 -2.97 14.90
C ASN A 21 -13.37 -1.60 15.56
N GLN A 22 -14.44 -0.92 15.13
CA GLN A 22 -14.76 0.41 15.61
C GLN A 22 -15.30 0.43 17.06
N TYR A 23 -16.10 -0.56 17.45
CA TYR A 23 -16.84 -0.53 18.71
C TYR A 23 -16.43 -1.62 19.71
N GLY A 24 -15.63 -2.62 19.29
CA GLY A 24 -15.16 -3.70 20.16
C GLY A 24 -16.21 -4.76 20.52
N PHE A 25 -17.43 -4.70 19.96
CA PHE A 25 -18.50 -5.69 20.14
C PHE A 25 -19.25 -5.97 18.83
N SER A 26 -20.04 -7.04 18.75
CA SER A 26 -20.78 -7.35 17.51
C SER A 26 -22.11 -6.58 17.40
N PRO A 27 -22.50 -6.16 16.18
CA PRO A 27 -23.76 -5.47 15.94
C PRO A 27 -24.96 -6.42 16.07
N THR A 28 -26.14 -5.84 16.28
CA THR A 28 -27.44 -6.52 16.28
C THR A 28 -27.90 -6.87 14.86
N LEU A 29 -28.83 -7.83 14.74
CA LEU A 29 -29.42 -8.21 13.45
C LEU A 29 -30.07 -7.02 12.72
N SER A 30 -30.65 -6.08 13.48
CA SER A 30 -31.27 -4.87 12.92
C SER A 30 -30.27 -3.84 12.44
N GLU A 31 -29.13 -3.67 13.13
CA GLU A 31 -28.04 -2.81 12.66
C GLU A 31 -27.42 -3.35 11.38
N ILE A 32 -27.18 -4.67 11.31
CA ILE A 32 -26.68 -5.33 10.11
C ILE A 32 -27.68 -5.15 8.95
N ALA A 33 -28.97 -5.42 9.17
CA ALA A 33 -29.98 -5.29 8.13
C ALA A 33 -30.06 -3.86 7.57
N LYS A 34 -30.00 -2.85 8.46
CA LYS A 34 -30.04 -1.44 8.08
C LYS A 34 -28.80 -1.03 7.30
N ALA A 35 -27.60 -1.42 7.74
CA ALA A 35 -26.34 -1.03 7.12
C ALA A 35 -26.10 -1.71 5.76
N THR A 36 -26.57 -2.94 5.60
CA THR A 36 -26.36 -3.75 4.38
C THR A 36 -27.54 -3.73 3.42
N GLY A 37 -28.59 -2.93 3.69
CA GLY A 37 -29.75 -2.78 2.82
C GLY A 37 -30.65 -4.01 2.71
N HIS A 38 -30.63 -4.91 3.70
CA HIS A 38 -31.44 -6.13 3.69
C HIS A 38 -32.86 -5.87 4.21
N ARG A 39 -33.86 -6.48 3.55
CA ARG A 39 -35.29 -6.23 3.80
C ARG A 39 -35.78 -6.69 5.17
N SER A 40 -35.09 -7.62 5.85
CA SER A 40 -35.54 -8.16 7.13
C SER A 40 -34.41 -8.73 7.99
N ASN A 41 -34.60 -8.74 9.31
CA ASN A 41 -33.73 -9.43 10.26
C ASN A 41 -33.61 -10.94 9.94
N SER A 42 -34.68 -11.55 9.43
CA SER A 42 -34.70 -12.97 9.07
C SER A 42 -33.74 -13.29 7.92
N THR A 43 -33.61 -12.40 6.93
CA THR A 43 -32.65 -12.55 5.82
C THR A 43 -31.21 -12.52 6.34
N VAL A 44 -30.90 -11.58 7.22
CA VAL A 44 -29.59 -11.46 7.86
C VAL A 44 -29.28 -12.69 8.71
N HIS A 45 -30.26 -13.20 9.46
CA HIS A 45 -30.08 -14.40 10.26
C HIS A 45 -29.72 -15.63 9.41
N THR A 46 -30.34 -15.81 8.24
CA THR A 46 -29.98 -16.88 7.29
C THR A 46 -28.57 -16.71 6.74
N ILE A 47 -28.17 -15.48 6.40
CA ILE A 47 -26.81 -15.18 5.93
C ILE A 47 -25.78 -15.49 7.01
N ILE A 48 -26.02 -15.07 8.26
CA ILE A 48 -25.11 -15.37 9.38
C ILE A 48 -25.00 -16.88 9.61
N ARG A 49 -26.10 -17.63 9.50
CA ARG A 49 -26.06 -19.10 9.59
C ARG A 49 -25.17 -19.71 8.51
N SER A 50 -25.32 -19.27 7.26
CA SER A 50 -24.47 -19.70 6.15
C SER A 50 -22.99 -19.38 6.40
N LEU A 51 -22.69 -18.18 6.90
CA LEU A 51 -21.33 -17.78 7.27
C LEU A 51 -20.74 -18.65 8.40
N VAL A 52 -21.56 -19.09 9.35
CA VAL A 52 -21.16 -20.01 10.42
C VAL A 52 -20.90 -21.41 9.88
N GLU A 53 -21.81 -21.95 9.07
CA GLU A 53 -21.65 -23.28 8.44
C GLU A 53 -20.41 -23.36 7.55
N LYS A 54 -20.08 -22.26 6.86
CA LYS A 54 -18.88 -22.14 6.03
C LYS A 54 -17.58 -21.87 6.82
N GLY A 55 -17.68 -21.69 8.14
CA GLY A 55 -16.53 -21.46 9.02
C GLY A 55 -15.94 -20.04 8.98
N TYR A 56 -16.66 -19.06 8.44
CA TYR A 56 -16.21 -17.66 8.45
C TYR A 56 -16.47 -16.96 9.79
N VAL A 57 -17.49 -17.43 10.52
CA VAL A 57 -17.93 -16.83 11.79
C VAL A 57 -18.23 -17.94 12.80
N GLN A 58 -17.88 -17.76 14.07
CA GLN A 58 -18.26 -18.63 15.17
C GLN A 58 -19.16 -17.89 16.15
N LYS A 59 -20.24 -18.55 16.59
CA LYS A 59 -21.01 -18.06 17.74
C LYS A 59 -20.25 -18.43 19.02
N VAL A 60 -20.00 -17.46 19.89
CA VAL A 60 -19.41 -17.72 21.21
C VAL A 60 -20.52 -18.11 22.19
N ASP A 61 -20.42 -19.31 22.77
CA ASP A 61 -21.43 -19.79 23.72
C ASP A 61 -21.45 -18.95 25.00
N GLY A 62 -22.66 -18.64 25.48
CA GLY A 62 -22.91 -17.86 26.70
C GLY A 62 -23.29 -16.39 26.46
N ASN A 63 -23.07 -15.84 25.26
CA ASN A 63 -23.54 -14.52 24.88
C ASN A 63 -23.99 -14.52 23.42
N THR A 64 -25.30 -14.41 23.18
CA THR A 64 -25.95 -14.43 21.85
C THR A 64 -25.47 -13.33 20.90
N ARG A 65 -24.55 -12.47 21.34
CA ARG A 65 -24.07 -11.25 20.69
C ARG A 65 -22.62 -11.29 20.24
N VAL A 66 -21.84 -12.35 20.47
CA VAL A 66 -20.42 -12.35 20.04
C VAL A 66 -20.20 -13.31 18.89
N LEU A 67 -19.93 -12.75 17.72
CA LEU A 67 -19.51 -13.45 16.51
C LEU A 67 -17.99 -13.34 16.40
N LYS A 68 -17.24 -14.44 16.59
CA LYS A 68 -15.78 -14.44 16.40
C LYS A 68 -15.48 -14.81 14.94
N ILE A 69 -14.81 -13.94 14.19
CA ILE A 69 -14.30 -14.29 12.86
C ILE A 69 -13.15 -15.29 13.07
N ILE A 70 -13.27 -16.50 12.50
CA ILE A 70 -12.42 -17.65 12.85
C ILE A 70 -11.04 -17.55 12.20
N ASP A 71 -10.96 -16.92 11.03
CA ASP A 71 -9.73 -16.85 10.26
C ASP A 71 -9.22 -15.40 10.23
N GLU A 72 -8.06 -15.15 10.87
CA GLU A 72 -7.41 -13.83 10.93
C GLU A 72 -7.03 -13.31 9.53
N LYS A 73 -6.72 -14.18 8.55
CA LYS A 73 -6.41 -13.75 7.18
C LYS A 73 -7.64 -13.24 6.46
N ILE A 74 -8.79 -13.87 6.73
CA ILE A 74 -10.10 -13.46 6.23
C ILE A 74 -10.53 -12.19 6.98
N ALA A 75 -10.43 -12.14 8.31
CA ALA A 75 -10.70 -10.93 9.08
C ALA A 75 -9.92 -9.74 8.52
N ASN A 76 -8.61 -9.88 8.27
CA ASN A 76 -7.81 -8.81 7.66
C ASN A 76 -8.28 -8.45 6.24
N THR A 77 -8.52 -9.45 5.38
CA THR A 77 -9.00 -9.23 4.01
C THR A 77 -10.38 -8.54 3.94
N PHE A 78 -11.29 -8.84 4.87
CA PHE A 78 -12.67 -8.33 4.90
C PHE A 78 -12.88 -7.15 5.86
N GLN A 79 -11.92 -6.84 6.75
CA GLN A 79 -11.89 -5.60 7.55
C GLN A 79 -11.45 -4.38 6.73
N GLY A 80 -11.14 -4.54 5.44
CA GLY A 80 -10.51 -3.49 4.64
C GLY A 80 -9.08 -3.18 5.07
N VAL A 81 -8.53 -3.96 6.00
CA VAL A 81 -7.11 -3.93 6.36
C VAL A 81 -6.39 -4.74 5.28
N LEU A 82 -6.18 -4.11 4.12
CA LEU A 82 -5.14 -4.59 3.21
C LEU A 82 -3.90 -4.84 4.07
N PRO A 83 -3.26 -6.02 4.00
CA PRO A 83 -2.09 -6.30 4.81
C PRO A 83 -1.13 -5.13 4.63
N THR A 84 -0.77 -4.44 5.71
CA THR A 84 0.15 -3.32 5.64
C THR A 84 1.55 -3.81 5.98
N VAL A 85 2.54 -3.21 5.35
CA VAL A 85 3.95 -3.43 5.67
C VAL A 85 4.51 -2.12 6.17
N GLU A 86 5.21 -2.20 7.29
CA GLU A 86 6.00 -1.09 7.83
C GLU A 86 7.35 -1.06 7.12
N LEU A 87 7.62 0.04 6.40
CA LEU A 87 8.87 0.25 5.69
C LEU A 87 9.65 1.41 6.31
N PRO A 88 10.99 1.35 6.31
CA PRO A 88 11.78 2.45 6.84
C PRO A 88 11.74 3.66 5.91
N LEU A 89 11.59 4.86 6.48
CA LEU A 89 11.66 6.13 5.79
C LEU A 89 13.11 6.62 5.79
N MET A 90 13.81 6.41 4.67
CA MET A 90 15.26 6.59 4.59
C MET A 90 15.70 8.06 4.44
N GLY A 91 14.80 8.96 4.03
CA GLY A 91 15.12 10.37 3.85
C GLY A 91 14.48 11.01 2.65
N TYR A 92 15.15 12.03 2.13
CA TYR A 92 14.69 12.84 1.03
C TYR A 92 15.50 12.58 -0.22
N ILE A 93 14.81 12.50 -1.36
CA ILE A 93 15.43 12.43 -2.67
C ILE A 93 15.16 13.72 -3.43
N ALA A 94 16.22 14.51 -3.58
CA ALA A 94 16.19 15.76 -4.31
C ALA A 94 16.74 15.58 -5.73
N ALA A 95 16.19 16.32 -6.69
CA ALA A 95 16.81 16.39 -8.01
C ALA A 95 18.19 17.08 -7.91
N GLY A 96 19.25 16.37 -8.32
CA GLY A 96 20.59 16.96 -8.49
C GLY A 96 21.30 17.36 -7.18
N LYS A 97 20.90 16.82 -6.03
CA LYS A 97 21.61 16.98 -4.75
C LYS A 97 21.86 15.61 -4.10
N PRO A 98 22.83 15.49 -3.18
CA PRO A 98 23.02 14.27 -2.40
C PRO A 98 21.76 13.86 -1.64
N LEU A 99 21.64 12.56 -1.33
CA LEU A 99 20.54 12.06 -0.48
C LEU A 99 20.65 12.71 0.90
N GLU A 100 19.60 13.39 1.34
CA GLU A 100 19.52 13.91 2.70
C GLU A 100 18.84 12.86 3.58
N PRO A 101 19.51 12.32 4.62
CA PRO A 101 18.90 11.35 5.51
C PRO A 101 17.72 11.99 6.26
N TYR A 102 16.74 11.16 6.62
CA TYR A 102 15.64 11.62 7.47
C TYR A 102 16.18 11.97 8.87
N THR A 103 15.57 12.97 9.52
CA THR A 103 16.03 13.46 10.84
C THR A 103 15.88 12.40 11.93
N ASP A 104 14.82 11.58 11.84
CA ASP A 104 14.63 10.43 12.73
C ASP A 104 15.08 9.14 12.02
N PRO A 105 16.16 8.48 12.50
CA PRO A 105 16.68 7.26 11.88
C PRO A 105 15.75 6.04 12.05
N ASN A 106 14.77 6.11 12.96
CA ASN A 106 13.78 5.06 13.19
C ASN A 106 12.42 5.40 12.57
N ALA A 107 12.33 6.45 11.76
CA ALA A 107 11.08 6.79 11.09
C ALA A 107 10.63 5.66 10.17
N THR A 108 9.37 5.26 10.31
CA THR A 108 8.74 4.24 9.48
C THR A 108 7.50 4.78 8.78
N PHE A 109 7.08 4.08 7.73
CA PHE A 109 5.94 4.44 6.89
C PHE A 109 5.16 3.17 6.55
N HIS A 110 3.87 3.16 6.86
CA HIS A 110 2.99 2.04 6.53
C HIS A 110 2.49 2.16 5.08
N VAL A 111 2.67 1.10 4.30
CA VAL A 111 2.13 0.97 2.94
C VAL A 111 1.29 -0.29 2.82
N SER A 112 0.42 -0.36 1.81
CA SER A 112 -0.23 -1.62 1.47
C SER A 112 0.82 -2.62 1.00
N ALA A 113 0.78 -3.87 1.49
CA ALA A 113 1.64 -4.95 1.04
C ALA A 113 1.48 -5.22 -0.45
N SER A 114 0.35 -4.86 -1.06
CA SER A 114 0.13 -4.95 -2.51
C SER A 114 0.97 -3.97 -3.33
N MET A 115 1.58 -2.95 -2.71
CA MET A 115 2.47 -2.01 -3.39
C MET A 115 3.88 -2.58 -3.61
N ILE A 116 4.21 -3.70 -2.96
CA ILE A 116 5.51 -4.35 -3.08
C ILE A 116 5.32 -5.79 -3.58
N SER A 117 6.33 -6.33 -4.25
CA SER A 117 6.38 -7.72 -4.69
C SER A 117 6.44 -8.72 -3.53
N GLY A 118 6.90 -8.28 -2.36
CA GLY A 118 7.18 -9.12 -1.20
C GLY A 118 8.41 -10.02 -1.35
N GLN A 119 9.13 -9.95 -2.47
CA GLN A 119 10.32 -10.76 -2.77
C GLN A 119 11.62 -10.03 -2.45
N LYS A 120 11.58 -8.69 -2.42
CA LYS A 120 12.72 -7.81 -2.20
C LYS A 120 12.49 -6.93 -0.98
N THR A 121 13.59 -6.45 -0.40
CA THR A 121 13.50 -5.43 0.65
C THR A 121 13.08 -4.09 0.03
N ALA A 122 12.26 -3.33 0.75
CA ALA A 122 11.74 -2.04 0.29
C ALA A 122 11.97 -0.95 1.33
N TYR A 123 11.92 0.30 0.89
CA TYR A 123 12.06 1.49 1.72
C TYR A 123 11.29 2.66 1.09
N VAL A 124 11.07 3.71 1.87
CA VAL A 124 10.36 4.91 1.41
C VAL A 124 11.32 6.10 1.38
N LEU A 125 11.19 6.92 0.34
CA LEU A 125 11.85 8.23 0.22
C LEU A 125 10.80 9.31 0.00
N GLN A 126 11.01 10.48 0.60
CA GLN A 126 10.20 11.66 0.32
C GLN A 126 10.82 12.49 -0.81
N VAL A 127 10.02 12.83 -1.81
CA VAL A 127 10.49 13.60 -2.98
C VAL A 127 10.67 15.06 -2.61
N LYS A 128 11.80 15.63 -3.03
CA LYS A 128 12.08 17.07 -3.01
C LYS A 128 12.31 17.58 -4.44
N GLY A 129 11.46 18.49 -4.91
CA GLY A 129 11.52 19.11 -6.23
C GLY A 129 10.59 18.49 -7.26
N ASN A 130 10.82 18.82 -8.52
CA ASN A 130 9.85 18.67 -9.62
C ASN A 130 10.39 17.88 -10.83
N SER A 131 11.44 17.07 -10.68
CA SER A 131 12.05 16.38 -11.85
C SER A 131 11.20 15.27 -12.47
N MET A 132 10.11 14.89 -11.81
CA MET A 132 9.26 13.77 -12.20
C MET A 132 7.77 14.18 -12.31
N ILE A 133 7.50 15.48 -12.47
CA ILE A 133 6.13 16.03 -12.49
C ILE A 133 5.26 15.46 -13.61
N GLU A 134 5.83 15.15 -14.77
CA GLU A 134 5.11 14.61 -15.92
C GLU A 134 4.72 13.13 -15.73
N GLU A 135 5.39 12.42 -14.81
CA GLU A 135 4.96 11.10 -14.31
C GLU A 135 4.02 11.22 -13.10
N GLY A 136 3.57 12.44 -12.80
CA GLY A 136 2.67 12.71 -11.69
C GLY A 136 3.33 12.56 -10.32
N ILE A 137 4.66 12.52 -10.22
CA ILE A 137 5.41 12.53 -8.96
C ILE A 137 5.74 13.98 -8.60
N LEU A 138 5.16 14.46 -7.51
CA LEU A 138 5.24 15.85 -7.06
C LEU A 138 6.13 15.99 -5.82
N ASP A 139 6.55 17.24 -5.57
CA ASP A 139 7.23 17.60 -4.34
C ASP A 139 6.41 17.19 -3.11
N GLY A 140 7.08 16.55 -2.14
CA GLY A 140 6.47 16.08 -0.90
C GLY A 140 5.85 14.68 -0.96
N ASP A 141 5.78 14.04 -2.13
CA ASP A 141 5.31 12.66 -2.28
C ASP A 141 6.21 11.66 -1.56
N TYR A 142 5.62 10.56 -1.10
CA TYR A 142 6.33 9.40 -0.61
C TYR A 142 6.39 8.34 -1.70
N VAL A 143 7.60 7.98 -2.13
CA VAL A 143 7.80 6.97 -3.17
C VAL A 143 8.32 5.70 -2.52
N VAL A 144 7.67 4.58 -2.83
CA VAL A 144 8.01 3.24 -2.34
C VAL A 144 9.02 2.64 -3.31
N ILE A 145 10.18 2.26 -2.79
CA ILE A 145 11.32 1.76 -3.58
C ILE A 145 11.62 0.32 -3.19
N GLU A 146 11.67 -0.58 -4.18
CA GLU A 146 12.23 -1.92 -3.99
C GLU A 146 13.72 -1.93 -4.30
N LYS A 147 14.52 -2.45 -3.37
CA LYS A 147 15.97 -2.57 -3.55
C LYS A 147 16.29 -3.56 -4.67
N THR A 148 16.99 -3.07 -5.68
CA THR A 148 17.46 -3.85 -6.82
C THR A 148 18.58 -3.06 -7.49
N ASP A 149 19.52 -3.77 -8.10
CA ASP A 149 20.62 -3.24 -8.91
C ASP A 149 20.34 -3.33 -10.41
N ILE A 150 19.27 -4.03 -10.79
CA ILE A 150 18.79 -4.19 -12.17
C ILE A 150 17.56 -3.32 -12.40
N ALA A 151 17.53 -2.60 -13.53
CA ALA A 151 16.38 -1.84 -14.03
C ALA A 151 16.18 -2.05 -15.53
N SER A 152 14.93 -1.89 -15.98
CA SER A 152 14.50 -1.98 -17.37
C SER A 152 14.22 -0.58 -17.96
N ASN A 153 14.24 -0.48 -19.28
CA ASN A 153 13.95 0.79 -19.95
C ASN A 153 12.55 1.30 -19.60
N GLY A 154 12.48 2.54 -19.11
CA GLY A 154 11.26 3.18 -18.65
C GLY A 154 11.03 3.11 -17.15
N ASP A 155 11.74 2.24 -16.41
CA ASP A 155 11.61 2.15 -14.95
C ASP A 155 12.00 3.47 -14.29
N ILE A 156 11.23 3.88 -13.29
CA ILE A 156 11.60 5.00 -12.43
C ILE A 156 12.56 4.46 -11.37
N VAL A 157 13.80 4.92 -11.39
CA VAL A 157 14.87 4.39 -10.54
C VAL A 157 15.35 5.42 -9.55
N VAL A 158 15.73 4.93 -8.37
CA VAL A 158 16.63 5.65 -7.47
C VAL A 158 18.03 5.21 -7.81
N ALA A 159 18.85 6.15 -8.27
CA ALA A 159 20.23 5.86 -8.63
C ALA A 159 21.20 6.85 -7.99
N LEU A 160 22.37 6.34 -7.62
CA LEU A 160 23.52 7.12 -7.25
C LEU A 160 24.37 7.37 -8.50
N VAL A 161 24.53 8.63 -8.86
CA VAL A 161 25.30 9.11 -10.01
C VAL A 161 26.61 9.69 -9.51
N ASP A 162 27.71 9.28 -10.13
CA ASP A 162 29.07 9.77 -9.87
C ASP A 162 29.39 9.86 -8.36
N ASP A 163 29.03 8.79 -7.63
CA ASP A 163 29.22 8.56 -6.19
C ASP A 163 28.72 9.63 -5.21
N SER A 164 27.93 10.60 -5.68
CA SER A 164 27.56 11.78 -4.87
C SER A 164 26.10 12.20 -5.00
N LEU A 165 25.47 11.94 -6.15
CA LEU A 165 24.14 12.47 -6.46
C LEU A 165 23.10 11.35 -6.48
N ALA A 166 22.26 11.28 -5.45
CA ALA A 166 21.11 10.39 -5.45
C ALA A 166 19.94 11.07 -6.19
N THR A 167 19.40 10.44 -7.22
CA THR A 167 18.37 11.03 -8.07
C THR A 167 17.25 10.05 -8.38
N LEU A 168 16.04 10.58 -8.55
CA LEU A 168 14.86 9.85 -9.04
C LEU A 168 14.63 10.24 -10.50
N LYS A 169 14.82 9.29 -11.42
CA LYS A 169 14.74 9.50 -12.88
C LYS A 169 14.25 8.25 -13.59
N LYS A 170 13.80 8.38 -14.84
CA LYS A 170 13.53 7.22 -15.70
C LYS A 170 14.85 6.67 -16.23
N PHE A 171 15.06 5.38 -16.07
CA PHE A 171 16.22 4.67 -16.60
C PHE A 171 15.99 4.28 -18.06
N TYR A 172 16.99 4.53 -18.90
CA TYR A 172 17.05 3.97 -20.24
C TYR A 172 18.48 3.55 -20.55
N LYS A 173 18.61 2.41 -21.21
CA LYS A 173 19.83 1.89 -21.80
C LYS A 173 19.67 1.87 -23.32
N GLU A 174 20.50 2.65 -23.99
CA GLU A 174 20.52 2.83 -25.45
C GLU A 174 21.88 2.33 -25.96
N GLY A 175 21.92 1.05 -26.36
CA GLY A 175 23.17 0.35 -26.65
C GLY A 175 24.03 0.22 -25.38
N ASP A 176 25.24 0.76 -25.43
CA ASP A 176 26.17 0.77 -24.29
C ASP A 176 26.03 2.01 -23.40
N GLN A 177 25.24 3.00 -23.83
CA GLN A 177 25.06 4.23 -23.08
C GLN A 177 23.83 4.14 -22.18
N VAL A 178 24.01 4.52 -20.92
CA VAL A 178 22.91 4.70 -19.98
C VAL A 178 22.51 6.17 -19.96
N VAL A 179 21.22 6.44 -19.94
CA VAL A 179 20.65 7.77 -19.80
C VAL A 179 19.57 7.77 -18.72
N LEU A 180 19.65 8.74 -17.82
CA LEU A 180 18.63 9.01 -16.81
C LEU A 180 17.82 10.21 -17.28
N ARG A 181 16.56 9.99 -17.64
CA ARG A 181 15.68 11.04 -18.14
C ARG A 181 14.81 11.59 -17.01
N PRO A 182 14.77 12.91 -16.79
CA PRO A 182 13.71 13.51 -16.00
C PRO A 182 12.37 13.33 -16.71
N ALA A 183 11.29 13.26 -15.95
CA ALA A 183 9.95 13.45 -16.47
C ALA A 183 9.52 14.88 -16.15
N ASN A 184 10.26 15.81 -16.74
CA ASN A 184 10.07 17.25 -16.70
C ASN A 184 10.78 17.84 -17.92
N SER A 185 10.00 18.38 -18.86
CA SER A 185 10.45 18.99 -20.11
C SER A 185 11.39 20.18 -19.94
N GLU A 186 11.42 20.82 -18.77
CA GLU A 186 12.36 21.90 -18.46
C GLU A 186 13.75 21.39 -18.03
N MET A 187 13.94 20.08 -17.91
CA MET A 187 15.18 19.48 -17.40
C MET A 187 15.86 18.59 -18.46
N GLU A 188 17.19 18.66 -18.52
CA GLU A 188 17.97 17.86 -19.46
C GLU A 188 18.21 16.42 -18.97
N PRO A 189 18.32 15.44 -19.88
CA PRO A 189 18.77 14.09 -19.55
C PRO A 189 20.18 14.06 -18.95
N ILE A 190 20.41 13.15 -18.02
CA ILE A 190 21.70 12.95 -17.38
C ILE A 190 22.38 11.71 -17.99
N TYR A 191 23.63 11.87 -18.40
CA TYR A 191 24.48 10.81 -18.92
C TYR A 191 25.56 10.47 -17.89
N PRO A 192 25.29 9.54 -16.96
CA PRO A 192 26.21 9.22 -15.87
C PRO A 192 27.48 8.56 -16.40
N LYS A 193 28.65 8.91 -15.84
CA LYS A 193 29.88 8.14 -16.06
C LYS A 193 29.89 6.87 -15.22
N GLN A 194 29.42 7.01 -13.98
CA GLN A 194 29.20 5.89 -13.07
C GLN A 194 27.78 5.94 -12.54
N LEU A 195 27.12 4.79 -12.56
CA LEU A 195 25.75 4.64 -12.12
C LEU A 195 25.61 3.43 -11.23
N ARG A 196 25.06 3.64 -10.03
CA ARG A 196 24.61 2.55 -9.16
C ARG A 196 23.11 2.66 -8.93
N ILE A 197 22.36 1.71 -9.46
CA ILE A 197 20.93 1.57 -9.17
C ILE A 197 20.80 1.11 -7.71
N GLN A 198 19.99 1.83 -6.93
CA GLN A 198 19.69 1.50 -5.53
C GLN A 198 18.29 0.89 -5.37
N GLY A 199 17.43 1.10 -6.36
CA GLY A 199 16.12 0.47 -6.43
C GLY A 199 15.22 1.05 -7.51
N ILE A 200 14.07 0.42 -7.68
CA ILE A 200 13.00 0.86 -8.58
C ILE A 200 11.80 1.35 -7.78
N ALA A 201 11.14 2.40 -8.25
CA ALA A 201 9.90 2.89 -7.68
C ALA A 201 8.74 1.97 -8.08
N VAL A 202 8.03 1.46 -7.08
CA VAL A 202 6.90 0.50 -7.24
C VAL A 202 5.56 1.09 -6.80
N GLY A 203 5.57 2.22 -6.11
CA GLY A 203 4.36 2.86 -5.62
C GLY A 203 4.58 4.30 -5.17
N ILE A 204 3.48 5.04 -5.09
CA ILE A 204 3.46 6.43 -4.62
C ILE A 204 2.34 6.57 -3.60
N VAL A 205 2.63 7.27 -2.51
CA VAL A 205 1.65 7.70 -1.51
C VAL A 205 1.72 9.22 -1.39
N ARG A 206 0.60 9.89 -1.63
CA ARG A 206 0.47 11.34 -1.51
C ARG A 206 -0.48 11.69 -0.38
N LYS A 207 -0.01 12.52 0.54
CA LYS A 207 -0.85 13.16 1.56
C LYS A 207 -1.20 14.58 1.10
N PHE A 208 -2.48 14.85 0.90
CA PHE A 208 -2.94 16.21 0.64
C PHE A 208 -2.79 17.06 1.91
N LYS A 209 -2.32 18.29 1.74
CA LYS A 209 -2.40 19.30 2.82
C LYS A 209 -3.85 19.74 2.92
N THR A 210 -4.46 19.54 4.09
CA THR A 210 -5.75 20.15 4.43
C THR A 210 -5.45 21.53 5.00
N TYR A 211 -6.03 22.58 4.43
CA TYR A 211 -6.01 23.94 4.97
C TYR A 211 -7.26 24.18 5.83
#